data_AF-A0A5C9BL85-F1
#
_entry.id   AF-A0A5C9BL85-F1
#
_cell.length_a   1.000
_cell.length_b   1.000
_cell.length_c   1.000
_cell.angle_alpha   90.00
_cell.angle_beta   90.00
_cell.angle_gamma   90.00
#
_symmetry.space_group_name_H-M   'P 1'
#
loop_
_entity.id
_entity.type
_entity.pdbx_description
1 polymer ?
#
loop_
_entity_poly.entity_id
_entity_poly.type
_entity_poly.pdbx_seq_one_letter_code
_entity_poly.pdbx_strand_id
1 'polypeptide(L)'
;MKDARRIKDLLYEQVARIGKVFSSPKRLELIELLCQGEKTVETLAQEASISMKLASAHLRELRAAHLVETERQGKNILYRLAGKAVADLWVHTHSLAEDRLVELQMALQKIAVQPDDLVPSDRETLMKMARRGEVVVLDVRPVEEYLAAHLPFARSIPIDELRQRLAELPKDRPIVAYCRGPYCLMAVDAASLLRKEGFRSAGLRDGVAEWELTEIRQA
;
A
#
# COMPACT_ATOMS: atom_id res chain seq x y z
N MET A 1 -1.02 37.76 27.61
CA MET A 1 -0.37 36.45 27.88
C MET A 1 -1.34 35.28 28.01
N LYS A 2 -2.44 35.38 28.78
CA LYS A 2 -3.44 34.29 28.90
C LYS A 2 -4.13 33.95 27.57
N ASP A 3 -4.44 34.95 26.75
CA ASP A 3 -5.05 34.72 25.43
C ASP A 3 -4.10 34.03 24.45
N ALA A 4 -2.80 34.37 24.48
CA ALA A 4 -1.79 33.72 23.66
C ALA A 4 -1.62 32.23 24.01
N ARG A 5 -1.68 31.87 25.31
CA ARG A 5 -1.66 30.46 25.72
C ARG A 5 -2.89 29.71 25.23
N ARG A 6 -4.09 30.28 25.42
CA ARG A 6 -5.36 29.67 24.96
C ARG A 6 -5.37 29.45 23.45
N ILE A 7 -4.90 30.41 22.67
CA ILE A 7 -4.76 30.25 21.21
C ILE A 7 -3.80 29.10 20.90
N LYS A 8 -2.65 29.04 21.56
CA LYS A 8 -1.69 27.94 21.37
C LYS A 8 -2.31 26.57 21.68
N ASP A 9 -3.08 26.45 22.77
CA ASP A 9 -3.80 25.22 23.13
C ASP A 9 -4.74 24.77 22.00
N LEU A 10 -5.59 25.69 21.52
CA LEU A 10 -6.52 25.41 20.42
C LEU A 10 -5.81 24.97 19.14
N LEU A 11 -4.65 25.56 18.82
CA LEU A 11 -3.86 25.18 17.64
C LEU A 11 -3.31 23.75 17.77
N TYR A 12 -2.75 23.38 18.93
CA TYR A 12 -2.27 22.00 19.14
C TYR A 12 -3.41 21.00 19.19
N GLU A 13 -4.59 21.37 19.71
CA GLU A 13 -5.79 20.53 19.64
C GLU A 13 -6.18 20.22 18.19
N GLN A 14 -6.08 21.20 17.28
CA GLN A 14 -6.34 20.96 15.85
C GLN A 14 -5.36 19.96 15.26
N VAL A 15 -4.07 20.08 15.55
CA VAL A 15 -3.05 19.13 15.08
C VAL A 15 -3.28 17.73 15.67
N ALA A 16 -3.63 17.65 16.95
CA ALA A 16 -3.87 16.38 17.65
C ALA A 16 -5.05 15.58 17.05
N ARG A 17 -6.01 16.25 16.37
CA ARG A 17 -7.11 15.55 15.67
C ARG A 17 -6.59 14.60 14.60
N ILE A 18 -5.52 14.97 13.88
CA ILE A 18 -4.89 14.10 12.88
C ILE A 18 -4.26 12.88 13.55
N GLY A 19 -3.47 13.11 14.60
CA GLY A 19 -2.86 12.04 15.39
C GLY A 19 -3.90 11.06 15.96
N LYS A 20 -5.01 11.58 16.51
CA LYS A 20 -6.10 10.77 17.04
C LYS A 20 -6.66 9.79 16.01
N VAL A 21 -6.75 10.19 14.74
CA VAL A 21 -7.27 9.32 13.68
C VAL A 21 -6.28 8.20 13.34
N PHE A 22 -4.98 8.52 13.27
CA PHE A 22 -3.91 7.56 13.04
C PHE A 22 -3.71 6.58 14.20
N SER A 23 -4.12 6.92 15.42
CA SER A 23 -4.07 6.02 16.59
C SER A 23 -5.16 4.92 16.59
N SER A 24 -5.44 4.30 15.43
CA SER A 24 -6.34 3.14 15.34
C SER A 24 -5.87 2.19 14.23
N PRO A 25 -5.61 0.90 14.54
CA PRO A 25 -5.14 -0.06 13.54
C PRO A 25 -6.03 -0.15 12.30
N LYS A 26 -7.35 -0.22 12.49
CA LYS A 26 -8.29 -0.34 11.37
C LYS A 26 -8.42 0.94 10.55
N ARG A 27 -8.18 2.13 11.11
CA ARG A 27 -8.14 3.36 10.30
C ARG A 27 -6.86 3.44 9.48
N LEU A 28 -5.74 2.98 10.02
CA LEU A 28 -4.48 2.88 9.27
C LEU A 28 -4.62 1.91 8.09
N GLU A 29 -5.21 0.73 8.32
CA GLU A 29 -5.50 -0.24 7.26
C GLU A 29 -6.45 0.34 6.20
N LEU A 30 -7.53 1.04 6.60
CA LEU A 30 -8.42 1.71 5.65
C LEU A 30 -7.71 2.81 4.84
N ILE A 31 -6.75 3.53 5.44
CA ILE A 31 -5.93 4.50 4.70
C ILE A 31 -5.04 3.77 3.69
N GLU A 32 -4.37 2.68 4.07
CA GLU A 32 -3.56 1.86 3.16
C GLU A 32 -4.37 1.35 1.95
N LEU A 33 -5.61 0.88 2.19
CA LEU A 33 -6.51 0.43 1.13
C LEU A 33 -6.92 1.59 0.20
N LEU A 34 -7.17 2.77 0.75
CA LEU A 34 -7.50 3.97 -0.03
C LEU A 34 -6.30 4.57 -0.77
N CYS A 35 -5.06 4.24 -0.37
CA CYS A 35 -3.87 4.52 -1.20
C CYS A 35 -3.90 3.76 -2.53
N GLN A 36 -4.70 2.70 -2.66
CA GLN A 36 -4.77 1.87 -3.86
C GLN A 36 -5.88 2.29 -4.84
N GLY A 37 -6.64 3.35 -4.51
CA GLY A 37 -7.73 3.86 -5.34
C GLY A 37 -9.04 4.05 -4.59
N GLU A 38 -10.03 4.57 -5.31
CA GLU A 38 -11.39 4.80 -4.82
C GLU A 38 -12.11 3.49 -4.50
N LYS A 39 -12.75 3.42 -3.33
CA LYS A 39 -13.47 2.21 -2.89
C LYS A 39 -14.78 2.54 -2.21
N THR A 40 -15.77 1.65 -2.31
CA THR A 40 -17.01 1.77 -1.54
C THR A 40 -16.80 1.31 -0.10
N VAL A 41 -17.79 1.58 0.76
CA VAL A 41 -17.78 1.08 2.16
C VAL A 41 -17.80 -0.45 2.18
N GLU A 42 -18.55 -1.07 1.26
CA GLU A 42 -18.67 -2.51 1.12
C GLU A 42 -17.30 -3.14 0.83
N THR A 43 -16.60 -2.62 -0.19
CA THR A 43 -15.26 -3.09 -0.57
C THR A 43 -14.27 -2.90 0.58
N LEU A 44 -14.24 -1.72 1.20
CA LEU A 44 -13.35 -1.43 2.33
C LEU A 44 -13.62 -2.35 3.54
N ALA A 45 -14.89 -2.62 3.84
CA ALA A 45 -15.28 -3.53 4.91
C ALA A 45 -14.82 -4.96 4.64
N GLN A 46 -15.02 -5.43 3.40
CA GLN A 46 -14.60 -6.76 2.97
C GLN A 46 -13.08 -6.91 3.04
N GLU A 47 -12.32 -6.00 2.42
CA GLU A 47 -10.86 -6.06 2.35
C GLU A 47 -10.20 -5.93 3.73
N ALA A 48 -10.71 -5.03 4.59
CA ALA A 48 -10.19 -4.87 5.96
C ALA A 48 -10.74 -5.91 6.96
N SER A 49 -11.55 -6.87 6.49
CA SER A 49 -12.20 -7.92 7.29
C SER A 49 -12.94 -7.37 8.53
N ILE A 50 -13.76 -6.34 8.33
CA ILE A 50 -14.59 -5.71 9.37
C ILE A 50 -16.04 -5.57 8.91
N SER A 51 -16.98 -5.38 9.86
CA SER A 51 -18.37 -5.10 9.49
C SER A 51 -18.51 -3.76 8.76
N MET A 52 -19.49 -3.65 7.85
CA MET A 52 -19.83 -2.39 7.19
C MET A 52 -20.17 -1.26 8.18
N LYS A 53 -20.79 -1.60 9.32
CA LYS A 53 -21.09 -0.65 10.40
C LYS A 53 -19.81 -0.07 11.01
N LEU A 54 -18.81 -0.91 11.26
CA LEU A 54 -17.52 -0.48 11.80
C LEU A 54 -16.72 0.31 10.76
N ALA A 55 -16.67 -0.15 9.51
CA ALA A 55 -16.05 0.59 8.41
C ALA A 55 -16.66 1.99 8.26
N SER A 56 -18.00 2.09 8.23
CA SER A 56 -18.71 3.37 8.16
C SER A 56 -18.37 4.30 9.34
N ALA A 57 -18.21 3.74 10.55
CA ALA A 57 -17.82 4.53 11.71
C ALA A 57 -16.38 5.06 11.58
N HIS A 58 -15.44 4.23 11.15
CA HIS A 58 -14.05 4.64 10.90
C HIS A 58 -13.93 5.68 9.79
N LEU A 59 -14.64 5.49 8.68
CA LEU A 59 -14.68 6.44 7.56
C LEU A 59 -15.29 7.79 7.97
N ARG A 60 -16.28 7.80 8.87
CA ARG A 60 -16.83 9.04 9.43
C ARG A 60 -15.79 9.80 10.25
N GLU A 61 -14.99 9.11 11.06
CA GLU A 61 -13.90 9.73 11.83
C GLU A 61 -12.81 10.28 10.89
N LEU A 62 -12.42 9.52 9.87
CA LEU A 62 -11.46 9.95 8.85
C LEU A 62 -11.96 11.21 8.11
N ARG A 63 -13.23 11.22 7.73
CA ARG A 63 -13.86 12.36 7.05
C ARG A 63 -13.99 13.58 7.96
N ALA A 64 -14.33 13.38 9.23
CA ALA A 64 -14.39 14.46 10.22
C ALA A 64 -13.03 15.11 10.49
N ALA A 65 -11.93 14.42 10.19
CA ALA A 65 -10.57 14.94 10.21
C ALA A 65 -10.07 15.42 8.82
N HIS A 66 -10.93 15.44 7.80
CA HIS A 66 -10.61 15.84 6.43
C HIS A 66 -9.50 15.00 5.76
N LEU A 67 -9.36 13.74 6.15
CA LEU A 67 -8.37 12.82 5.55
C LEU A 67 -8.92 12.03 4.36
N VAL A 68 -10.24 11.95 4.24
CA VAL A 68 -10.94 11.28 3.14
C VAL A 68 -12.08 12.14 2.61
N GLU A 69 -12.34 12.00 1.33
CA GLU A 69 -13.43 12.63 0.61
C GLU A 69 -14.40 11.56 0.09
N THR A 70 -15.60 11.98 -0.25
CA THR A 70 -16.65 11.09 -0.76
C THR A 70 -17.22 11.63 -2.05
N GLU A 71 -17.42 10.74 -3.02
CA GLU A 71 -18.10 11.04 -4.26
C GLU A 71 -19.26 10.07 -4.49
N ARG A 72 -20.40 10.59 -4.96
CA ARG A 72 -21.55 9.75 -5.28
C ARG A 72 -21.45 9.30 -6.73
N GLN A 73 -21.29 8.01 -6.95
CA GLN A 73 -21.29 7.39 -8.27
C GLN A 73 -22.54 6.51 -8.41
N GLY A 74 -23.59 7.10 -9.01
CA GLY A 74 -24.90 6.45 -9.12
C GLY A 74 -25.53 6.16 -7.74
N LYS A 75 -25.68 4.87 -7.42
CA LYS A 75 -26.22 4.41 -6.12
C LYS A 75 -25.14 4.27 -5.03
N ASN A 76 -23.87 4.25 -5.42
CA ASN A 76 -22.76 3.98 -4.52
C ASN A 76 -22.11 5.28 -4.05
N ILE A 77 -21.49 5.23 -2.87
CA ILE A 77 -20.61 6.29 -2.37
C ILE A 77 -19.19 5.73 -2.38
N LEU A 78 -18.33 6.36 -3.19
CA LEU A 78 -16.91 6.09 -3.23
C LEU A 78 -16.19 6.96 -2.21
N TYR A 79 -15.20 6.39 -1.55
CA TYR A 79 -14.27 7.07 -0.67
C TYR A 79 -12.91 7.15 -1.37
N ARG A 80 -12.24 8.28 -1.22
CA ARG A 80 -10.83 8.49 -1.61
C ARG A 80 -10.08 9.26 -0.54
N LEU A 81 -8.75 9.17 -0.55
CA LEU A 81 -7.92 10.08 0.23
C LEU A 81 -8.16 11.52 -0.22
N ALA A 82 -8.10 12.47 0.72
CA ALA A 82 -8.25 13.89 0.42
C ALA A 82 -7.08 14.45 -0.43
N GLY A 83 -5.95 13.74 -0.46
CA GLY A 83 -4.83 14.06 -1.33
C GLY A 83 -3.57 13.26 -0.98
N LYS A 84 -2.52 13.41 -1.81
CA LYS A 84 -1.26 12.68 -1.68
C LYS A 84 -0.61 12.81 -0.30
N ALA A 85 -0.71 13.98 0.33
CA ALA A 85 -0.13 14.21 1.66
C ALA A 85 -0.67 13.24 2.74
N VAL A 86 -1.88 12.70 2.57
CA VAL A 86 -2.44 11.68 3.48
C VAL A 86 -1.74 10.33 3.28
N ALA A 87 -1.49 9.95 2.02
CA ALA A 87 -0.71 8.76 1.69
C ALA A 87 0.74 8.90 2.17
N ASP A 88 1.36 10.06 1.95
CA ASP A 88 2.73 10.34 2.41
C ASP A 88 2.84 10.25 3.94
N LEU A 89 1.83 10.74 4.68
CA LEU A 89 1.78 10.61 6.14
C LEU A 89 1.63 9.15 6.58
N TRP A 90 0.83 8.34 5.89
CA TRP A 90 0.77 6.89 6.10
C TRP A 90 2.16 6.28 5.93
N VAL A 91 2.81 6.55 4.81
CA VAL A 91 4.13 5.98 4.49
C VAL A 91 5.16 6.36 5.54
N HIS A 92 5.23 7.64 5.93
CA HIS A 92 6.12 8.11 6.99
C HIS A 92 5.80 7.48 8.35
N THR A 93 4.53 7.26 8.67
CA THR A 93 4.12 6.69 9.95
C THR A 93 4.57 5.24 10.07
N HIS A 94 4.29 4.41 9.07
CA HIS A 94 4.68 3.00 9.14
C HIS A 94 6.20 2.86 9.00
N SER A 95 6.88 3.66 8.16
CA SER A 95 8.35 3.66 8.07
C SER A 95 8.99 4.01 9.41
N LEU A 96 8.49 5.03 10.13
CA LEU A 96 8.99 5.35 11.46
C LEU A 96 8.71 4.25 12.48
N ALA A 97 7.54 3.60 12.39
CA ALA A 97 7.21 2.47 13.26
C ALA A 97 8.17 1.30 13.00
N GLU A 98 8.47 0.99 11.74
CA GLU A 98 9.42 -0.04 11.36
C GLU A 98 10.84 0.30 11.84
N ASP A 99 11.27 1.55 11.77
CA ASP A 99 12.60 1.96 12.23
C ASP A 99 12.74 1.89 13.76
N ARG A 100 11.64 2.08 14.50
CA ARG A 100 11.68 2.26 15.96
C ARG A 100 11.19 1.07 16.77
N LEU A 101 10.31 0.24 16.22
CA LEU A 101 9.66 -0.84 16.95
C LEU A 101 10.27 -2.19 16.57
N VAL A 102 11.11 -2.73 17.45
CA VAL A 102 11.83 -3.99 17.23
C VAL A 102 10.87 -5.16 17.02
N GLU A 103 9.75 -5.19 17.76
CA GLU A 103 8.73 -6.22 17.63
C GLU A 103 8.10 -6.23 16.22
N LEU A 104 7.91 -5.05 15.63
CA LEU A 104 7.41 -4.91 14.26
C LEU A 104 8.47 -5.37 13.26
N GLN A 105 9.73 -4.97 13.43
CA GLN A 105 10.83 -5.45 12.57
C GLN A 105 10.91 -6.99 12.57
N MET A 106 10.84 -7.61 13.75
CA MET A 106 10.85 -9.06 13.90
C MET A 106 9.62 -9.72 13.26
N ALA A 107 8.45 -9.09 13.35
CA ALA A 107 7.24 -9.58 12.70
C ALA A 107 7.37 -9.52 11.17
N LEU A 108 7.87 -8.42 10.62
CA LEU A 108 8.07 -8.25 9.18
C LEU A 108 9.14 -9.18 8.62
N GLN A 109 10.21 -9.47 9.37
CA GLN A 109 11.22 -10.45 8.97
C GLN A 109 10.65 -11.87 8.79
N LYS A 110 9.60 -12.23 9.54
CA LYS A 110 8.93 -13.54 9.39
C LYS A 110 8.06 -13.62 8.15
N ILE A 111 7.59 -12.47 7.68
CA ILE A 111 6.72 -12.33 6.50
C ILE A 111 7.57 -12.16 5.23
N ALA A 112 8.71 -11.48 5.36
CA ALA A 112 9.61 -11.21 4.26
C ALA A 112 10.05 -12.51 3.58
N VAL A 113 9.78 -12.58 2.28
CA VAL A 113 10.40 -13.57 1.42
C VAL A 113 11.89 -13.24 1.34
N GLN A 114 12.76 -14.20 1.64
CA GLN A 114 14.18 -14.02 1.38
C GLN A 114 14.35 -13.66 -0.10
N PRO A 115 14.94 -12.50 -0.43
CA PRO A 115 15.22 -12.16 -1.80
C PRO A 115 16.07 -13.28 -2.40
N ASP A 116 15.73 -13.70 -3.61
CA ASP A 116 16.70 -14.38 -4.46
C ASP A 116 17.80 -13.35 -4.75
N ASP A 117 19.07 -13.69 -4.51
CA ASP A 117 20.23 -12.80 -4.69
C ASP A 117 20.29 -12.19 -6.12
N LEU A 118 19.54 -12.77 -7.04
CA LEU A 118 19.39 -12.36 -8.44
C LEU A 118 18.45 -11.16 -8.67
N VAL A 119 17.75 -10.67 -7.63
CA VAL A 119 16.84 -9.51 -7.75
C VAL A 119 17.51 -8.24 -7.21
N PRO A 120 17.57 -7.15 -8.00
CA PRO A 120 18.14 -5.89 -7.52
C PRO A 120 17.42 -5.39 -6.28
N SER A 121 18.20 -5.06 -5.25
CA SER A 121 17.68 -4.44 -4.04
C SER A 121 17.39 -2.95 -4.22
N ASP A 122 17.96 -2.32 -5.26
CA ASP A 122 17.75 -0.92 -5.56
C ASP A 122 16.70 -0.70 -6.65
N ARG A 123 15.86 0.29 -6.39
CA ARG A 123 14.74 0.71 -7.24
C ARG A 123 15.17 1.06 -8.67
N GLU A 124 16.26 1.83 -8.78
CA GLU A 124 16.71 2.38 -10.06
C GLU A 124 17.18 1.26 -11.00
N THR A 125 17.95 0.30 -10.48
CA THR A 125 18.38 -0.88 -11.22
C THR A 125 17.20 -1.77 -11.60
N LEU A 126 16.25 -1.99 -10.69
CA LEU A 126 15.03 -2.74 -11.01
C LEU A 126 14.29 -2.14 -12.21
N MET A 127 14.12 -0.81 -12.25
CA MET A 127 13.46 -0.13 -13.38
C MET A 127 14.29 -0.16 -14.67
N LYS A 128 15.61 -0.02 -14.58
CA LYS A 128 16.50 -0.14 -15.75
C LYS A 128 16.42 -1.54 -16.36
N MET A 129 16.42 -2.58 -15.54
CA MET A 129 16.26 -3.97 -15.98
C MET A 129 14.87 -4.22 -16.55
N ALA A 130 13.82 -3.72 -15.90
CA ALA A 130 12.44 -3.88 -16.37
C ALA A 130 12.24 -3.24 -17.75
N ARG A 131 12.78 -2.03 -17.94
CA ARG A 131 12.77 -1.32 -19.24
C ARG A 131 13.48 -2.09 -20.35
N ARG A 132 14.55 -2.83 -20.03
CA ARG A 132 15.29 -3.69 -20.97
C ARG A 132 14.65 -5.07 -21.16
N GLY A 133 13.61 -5.39 -20.39
CA GLY A 133 12.98 -6.70 -20.40
C GLY A 133 13.81 -7.79 -19.72
N GLU A 134 14.82 -7.44 -18.92
CA GLU A 134 15.70 -8.39 -18.21
C GLU A 134 15.00 -8.97 -16.96
N VAL A 135 13.95 -8.33 -16.47
CA VAL A 135 13.12 -8.74 -15.32
C VAL A 135 11.65 -8.45 -15.61
N VAL A 136 10.75 -9.28 -15.09
CA VAL A 136 9.32 -9.01 -15.10
C VAL A 136 8.91 -8.40 -13.77
N VAL A 137 8.34 -7.19 -13.79
CA VAL A 137 7.67 -6.61 -12.62
C VAL A 137 6.20 -7.03 -12.67
N LEU A 138 5.72 -7.68 -11.63
CA LEU A 138 4.40 -8.30 -11.57
C LEU A 138 3.56 -7.64 -10.47
N ASP A 139 2.49 -6.96 -10.86
CA ASP A 139 1.47 -6.48 -9.92
C ASP A 139 0.48 -7.61 -9.66
N VAL A 140 0.36 -8.01 -8.40
CA VAL A 140 -0.54 -9.10 -7.97
C VAL A 140 -1.79 -8.60 -7.22
N ARG A 141 -2.00 -7.29 -7.17
CA ARG A 141 -3.21 -6.67 -6.61
C ARG A 141 -4.43 -6.90 -7.51
N PRO A 142 -5.66 -6.66 -7.02
CA PRO A 142 -6.85 -6.60 -7.87
C PRO A 142 -6.66 -5.64 -9.05
N VAL A 143 -7.28 -5.95 -10.19
CA VAL A 143 -7.12 -5.21 -11.44
C VAL A 143 -7.49 -3.74 -11.27
N GLU A 144 -8.51 -3.45 -10.44
CA GLU A 144 -8.96 -2.09 -10.15
C GLU A 144 -7.84 -1.23 -9.52
N GLU A 145 -7.01 -1.83 -8.66
CA GLU A 145 -5.88 -1.14 -8.02
C GLU A 145 -4.74 -0.88 -9.01
N TYR A 146 -4.46 -1.85 -9.89
CA TYR A 146 -3.50 -1.68 -10.97
C TYR A 146 -3.93 -0.55 -11.93
N LEU A 147 -5.22 -0.50 -12.29
CA LEU A 147 -5.76 0.53 -13.18
C LEU A 147 -5.74 1.92 -12.53
N ALA A 148 -5.91 2.01 -11.22
CA ALA A 148 -5.80 3.27 -10.49
C ALA A 148 -4.37 3.84 -10.54
N ALA A 149 -3.38 3.02 -10.21
CA ALA A 149 -1.96 3.33 -10.34
C ALA A 149 -1.10 2.07 -10.24
N HIS A 150 0.02 2.02 -10.95
CA HIS A 150 0.94 0.88 -10.92
C HIS A 150 2.39 1.33 -11.20
N LEU A 151 3.34 0.48 -10.81
CA LEU A 151 4.75 0.69 -11.09
C LEU A 151 5.03 0.69 -12.60
N PRO A 152 5.97 1.53 -13.11
CA PRO A 152 6.37 1.49 -14.50
C PRO A 152 6.77 0.08 -14.97
N PHE A 153 6.35 -0.28 -16.19
CA PHE A 153 6.62 -1.58 -16.83
C PHE A 153 6.00 -2.80 -16.12
N ALA A 154 5.17 -2.60 -15.08
CA ALA A 154 4.49 -3.69 -14.42
C ALA A 154 3.49 -4.40 -15.34
N ARG A 155 3.35 -5.71 -15.15
CA ARG A 155 2.28 -6.54 -15.72
C ARG A 155 1.28 -6.87 -14.62
N SER A 156 -0.01 -6.71 -14.89
CA SER A 156 -1.08 -7.14 -13.96
C SER A 156 -1.39 -8.62 -14.12
N ILE A 157 -1.16 -9.39 -13.05
CA ILE A 157 -1.70 -10.74 -12.87
C ILE A 157 -2.13 -10.86 -11.39
N PRO A 158 -3.41 -10.59 -11.08
CA PRO A 158 -3.94 -10.72 -9.72
C PRO A 158 -3.62 -12.08 -9.09
N ILE A 159 -3.36 -12.11 -7.78
CA ILE A 159 -2.93 -13.32 -7.07
C ILE A 159 -3.89 -14.51 -7.23
N ASP A 160 -5.19 -14.24 -7.32
CA ASP A 160 -6.25 -15.24 -7.49
C ASP A 160 -6.28 -15.82 -8.91
N GLU A 161 -5.79 -15.08 -9.91
CA GLU A 161 -5.62 -15.54 -11.28
C GLU A 161 -4.25 -16.18 -11.56
N LEU A 162 -3.24 -15.86 -10.73
CA LEU A 162 -1.83 -16.16 -10.99
C LEU A 162 -1.57 -17.63 -11.33
N ARG A 163 -2.19 -18.56 -10.59
CA ARG A 163 -2.03 -20.00 -10.83
C ARG A 163 -2.50 -20.43 -12.23
N GLN A 164 -3.57 -19.83 -12.73
CA GLN A 164 -4.15 -20.18 -14.04
C GLN A 164 -3.37 -19.53 -15.19
N ARG A 165 -2.66 -18.43 -14.89
CA ARG A 165 -1.95 -17.59 -15.87
C ARG A 165 -0.43 -17.77 -15.85
N LEU A 166 0.09 -18.80 -15.18
CA LEU A 166 1.53 -19.12 -15.14
C LEU A 166 2.17 -19.26 -16.53
N ALA A 167 1.40 -19.74 -17.51
CA ALA A 167 1.87 -19.91 -18.89
C ALA A 167 2.18 -18.56 -19.60
N GLU A 168 1.68 -17.43 -19.09
CA GLU A 168 1.96 -16.09 -19.62
C GLU A 168 3.29 -15.52 -19.13
N LEU A 169 3.93 -16.20 -18.17
CA LEU A 169 5.15 -15.73 -17.52
C LEU A 169 6.39 -16.38 -18.15
N PRO A 170 7.43 -15.59 -18.45
CA PRO A 170 8.68 -16.12 -18.99
C PRO A 170 9.42 -16.93 -17.92
N LYS A 171 9.96 -18.10 -18.30
CA LYS A 171 10.81 -18.93 -17.43
C LYS A 171 12.29 -18.54 -17.49
N ASP A 172 12.70 -17.78 -18.50
CA ASP A 172 14.10 -17.45 -18.81
C ASP A 172 14.63 -16.25 -18.01
N ARG A 173 13.78 -15.50 -17.30
CA ARG A 173 14.16 -14.28 -16.57
C ARG A 173 13.47 -14.18 -15.20
N PRO A 174 14.05 -13.45 -14.24
CA PRO A 174 13.46 -13.30 -12.91
C PRO A 174 12.14 -12.53 -12.93
N ILE A 175 11.29 -12.81 -11.94
CA ILE A 175 9.99 -12.15 -11.71
C ILE A 175 10.00 -11.48 -10.33
N VAL A 176 9.67 -10.20 -10.29
CA VAL A 176 9.56 -9.40 -9.07
C VAL A 176 8.10 -9.06 -8.85
N ALA A 177 7.47 -9.73 -7.91
CA ALA A 177 6.07 -9.51 -7.56
C ALA A 177 5.94 -8.38 -6.51
N TYR A 178 4.95 -7.51 -6.63
CA TYR A 178 4.68 -6.46 -5.64
C TYR A 178 3.18 -6.35 -5.33
N CYS A 179 2.87 -5.75 -4.18
CA CYS A 179 1.50 -5.52 -3.72
C CYS A 179 1.32 -4.07 -3.22
N ARG A 180 0.51 -3.85 -2.19
CA ARG A 180 0.06 -2.55 -1.68
C ARG A 180 1.11 -1.83 -0.84
N GLY A 181 2.09 -2.57 -0.31
CA GLY A 181 3.09 -2.08 0.63
C GLY A 181 3.62 -3.18 1.56
N PRO A 182 4.39 -2.84 2.60
CA PRO A 182 5.12 -3.80 3.44
C PRO A 182 4.22 -4.71 4.28
N TYR A 183 2.94 -4.35 4.47
CA TYR A 183 2.00 -5.14 5.28
C TYR A 183 1.09 -6.04 4.43
N CYS A 184 1.16 -5.93 3.09
CA CYS A 184 0.42 -6.82 2.20
C CYS A 184 1.14 -8.16 1.99
N LEU A 185 0.42 -9.26 2.17
CA LEU A 185 0.95 -10.62 1.99
C LEU A 185 0.86 -11.15 0.55
N MET A 186 0.12 -10.50 -0.36
CA MET A 186 -0.12 -11.05 -1.71
C MET A 186 1.18 -11.22 -2.51
N ALA A 187 2.15 -10.30 -2.37
CA ALA A 187 3.45 -10.42 -3.04
C ALA A 187 4.28 -11.60 -2.49
N VAL A 188 4.17 -11.86 -1.18
CA VAL A 188 4.81 -13.00 -0.50
C VAL A 188 4.23 -14.30 -1.02
N ASP A 189 2.90 -14.39 -1.08
CA ASP A 189 2.18 -15.56 -1.58
C ASP A 189 2.45 -15.80 -3.07
N ALA A 190 2.47 -14.73 -3.87
CA ALA A 190 2.82 -14.78 -5.29
C ALA A 190 4.23 -15.33 -5.51
N ALA A 191 5.22 -14.76 -4.82
CA ALA A 191 6.61 -15.20 -4.96
C ALA A 191 6.79 -16.64 -4.50
N SER A 192 6.10 -17.05 -3.43
CA SER A 192 6.07 -18.44 -2.95
C SER A 192 5.47 -19.40 -3.98
N LEU A 193 4.33 -19.05 -4.58
CA LEU A 193 3.71 -19.83 -5.65
C LEU A 193 4.63 -19.95 -6.87
N LEU A 194 5.18 -18.83 -7.33
CA LEU A 194 6.08 -18.80 -8.48
C LEU A 194 7.32 -19.68 -8.28
N ARG A 195 7.96 -19.63 -7.10
CA ARG A 195 9.10 -20.51 -6.80
C ARG A 195 8.73 -21.98 -6.80
N LYS A 196 7.57 -22.34 -6.25
CA LYS A 196 7.07 -23.73 -6.27
C LYS A 196 6.87 -24.26 -7.69
N GLU A 197 6.52 -23.38 -8.63
CA GLU A 197 6.31 -23.69 -10.04
C GLU A 197 7.61 -23.56 -10.88
N GLY A 198 8.75 -23.35 -10.23
CA GLY A 198 10.08 -23.34 -10.85
C GLY A 198 10.49 -22.00 -11.46
N PHE A 199 9.79 -20.91 -11.14
CA PHE A 199 10.21 -19.56 -11.54
C PHE A 199 11.24 -18.99 -10.56
N ARG A 200 12.20 -18.23 -11.09
CA ARG A 200 13.05 -17.35 -10.27
C ARG A 200 12.22 -16.13 -9.88
N SER A 201 11.92 -15.97 -8.60
CA SER A 201 11.08 -14.87 -8.15
C SER A 201 11.40 -14.34 -6.75
N ALA A 202 11.18 -13.04 -6.58
CA ALA A 202 11.23 -12.35 -5.29
C ALA A 202 10.00 -11.44 -5.12
N GLY A 203 9.76 -11.03 -3.87
CA GLY A 203 8.77 -10.01 -3.54
C GLY A 203 9.44 -8.65 -3.37
N LEU A 204 8.88 -7.62 -3.97
CA LEU A 204 9.19 -6.23 -3.65
C LEU A 204 8.41 -5.83 -2.39
N ARG A 205 9.09 -5.16 -1.48
CA ARG A 205 8.51 -4.67 -0.23
C ARG A 205 7.65 -3.42 -0.42
N ASP A 206 8.14 -2.49 -1.24
CA ASP A 206 7.46 -1.24 -1.53
C ASP A 206 6.23 -1.49 -2.43
N GLY A 207 5.13 -0.80 -2.11
CA GLY A 207 3.97 -0.69 -2.98
C GLY A 207 4.00 0.63 -3.76
N VAL A 208 2.85 0.98 -4.34
CA VAL A 208 2.71 2.21 -5.16
C VAL A 208 2.90 3.47 -4.32
N ALA A 209 2.37 3.51 -3.09
CA ALA A 209 2.45 4.68 -2.23
C ALA A 209 3.91 4.99 -1.82
N GLU A 210 4.67 3.97 -1.44
CA GLU A 210 6.11 4.10 -1.15
C GLU A 210 6.89 4.50 -2.40
N TRP A 211 6.44 4.01 -3.57
CA TRP A 211 7.08 4.35 -4.83
C TRP A 211 6.96 5.84 -5.15
N GLU A 212 5.73 6.35 -5.16
CA GLU A 212 5.42 7.75 -5.46
C GLU A 212 5.99 8.74 -4.44
N LEU A 213 6.11 8.35 -3.16
CA LEU A 213 6.73 9.22 -2.15
C LEU A 213 8.20 9.52 -2.46
N THR A 214 8.92 8.54 -2.98
CA THR A 214 10.37 8.66 -3.15
C THR A 214 10.74 9.47 -4.40
N GLU A 215 9.86 9.51 -5.41
CA GLU A 215 10.06 10.34 -6.61
C GLU A 215 10.09 11.84 -6.29
N ILE A 216 9.40 12.28 -5.23
CA ILE A 216 9.41 13.69 -4.77
C ILE A 216 10.76 14.10 -4.16
N ARG A 217 11.57 13.15 -3.68
CA ARG A 217 12.87 13.45 -3.05
C ARG A 217 14.01 13.66 -4.06
N GLN A 218 13.76 13.45 -5.36
CA GLN A 218 14.76 13.62 -6.42
C GLN A 218 14.48 14.80 -7.36
N ALA A 219 13.51 15.66 -7.03
CA ALA A 219 13.18 16.89 -7.76
C ALA A 219 13.69 18.16 -7.06
#